data_AF-A0A8J8A2D4-F1
#
_entry.id   AF-A0A8J8A2D4-F1
#
_cell.length_a   1.000
_cell.length_b   1.000
_cell.length_c   1.000
_cell.angle_alpha   90.00
_cell.angle_beta   90.00
_cell.angle_gamma   90.00
#
_symmetry.space_group_name_H-M   'P 1'
#
loop_
_entity.id
_entity.type
_entity.pdbx_description
1 polymer ?
#
loop_
_entity_poly.entity_id
_entity_poly.type
_entity_poly.pdbx_seq_one_letter_code
_entity_poly.pdbx_strand_id
1 'polypeptide(L)'
;MPWKLYRFKYKDYPEYSARITSHYAGDVLIIEEEGKISEEAVRIIKESFRLSEGVKGFDIEVKDIMKLPIGDLPEADREILLQAAEKLDSESKLHIEYHCQLSFD
;
A
#
# COMPACT_ATOMS: atom_id res chain seq x y z
N MET A 1 -11.73 6.40 10.12
CA MET A 1 -10.48 6.57 9.37
C MET A 1 -10.70 6.04 7.96
N PRO A 2 -10.69 6.91 6.94
CA PRO A 2 -11.08 6.55 5.58
C PRO A 2 -9.93 6.00 4.74
N TRP A 3 -8.67 6.09 5.17
CA TRP A 3 -7.54 5.62 4.37
C TRP A 3 -7.15 4.18 4.72
N LYS A 4 -6.93 3.37 3.68
CA LYS A 4 -6.45 2.00 3.80
C LYS A 4 -5.05 1.88 3.23
N LEU A 5 -4.23 1.06 3.88
CA LEU A 5 -2.90 0.65 3.43
C LEU A 5 -2.98 -0.77 2.90
N TYR A 6 -2.54 -0.95 1.67
CA TYR A 6 -2.39 -2.24 1.03
C TYR A 6 -0.93 -2.48 0.67
N ARG A 7 -0.54 -3.75 0.63
CA ARG A 7 0.68 -4.20 -0.02
C ARG A 7 0.31 -4.96 -1.28
N PHE A 8 0.89 -4.51 -2.38
CA PHE A 8 0.74 -5.13 -3.69
C PHE A 8 2.02 -5.87 -4.00
N LYS A 9 1.92 -7.16 -4.30
CA LYS A 9 3.06 -8.00 -4.70
C LYS A 9 2.74 -8.70 -6.00
N TYR A 10 3.59 -8.50 -7.00
CA TYR A 10 3.54 -9.28 -8.22
C TYR A 10 4.34 -10.56 -8.02
N LYS A 11 3.74 -11.69 -8.36
CA LYS A 11 4.42 -12.98 -8.35
C LYS A 11 4.23 -13.63 -9.71
N ASP A 12 5.34 -14.01 -10.33
CA ASP A 12 5.31 -14.90 -11.49
C ASP A 12 4.59 -16.18 -11.09
N TYR A 13 3.41 -16.41 -11.67
CA TYR A 13 2.66 -17.62 -11.43
C TYR A 13 3.24 -18.73 -12.31
N PRO A 14 3.89 -19.76 -11.72
CA PRO A 14 4.58 -20.77 -12.51
C PRO A 14 3.59 -21.48 -13.45
N GLU A 15 3.98 -21.71 -14.70
CA GLU A 15 3.14 -22.36 -15.72
C GLU A 15 2.52 -23.69 -15.24
N TYR A 16 3.23 -24.43 -14.38
CA TYR A 16 2.74 -25.67 -13.79
C TYR A 16 1.50 -25.46 -12.92
N SER A 17 1.48 -24.40 -12.11
CA SER A 17 0.34 -24.05 -11.26
C SER A 17 -0.83 -23.52 -12.09
N ALA A 18 -0.55 -22.72 -13.13
CA ALA A 18 -1.53 -22.23 -14.12
C ALA A 18 -2.32 -23.38 -14.78
N ARG A 19 -1.60 -24.43 -15.17
CA ARG A 19 -2.18 -25.61 -15.82
C ARG A 19 -3.12 -26.42 -14.91
N ILE A 20 -2.87 -26.45 -13.60
CA ILE A 20 -3.70 -27.19 -12.64
C ILE A 20 -4.93 -26.38 -12.22
N THR A 21 -4.80 -25.06 -12.12
CA THR A 21 -5.90 -24.18 -11.69
C THR A 21 -6.76 -23.66 -12.85
N SER A 22 -6.47 -24.06 -14.10
CA SER A 22 -7.11 -23.51 -15.31
C SER A 22 -7.05 -21.97 -15.39
N HIS A 23 -5.99 -21.39 -14.84
CA HIS A 23 -5.70 -19.95 -14.97
C HIS A 23 -4.67 -19.76 -16.09
N TYR A 24 -4.70 -18.62 -16.77
CA TYR A 24 -3.64 -18.26 -17.71
C TYR A 24 -2.32 -18.08 -16.94
N ALA A 25 -1.22 -18.57 -17.50
CA ALA A 25 0.11 -18.22 -17.01
C ALA A 25 0.28 -16.69 -17.12
N GLY A 26 0.76 -16.05 -16.05
CA GLY A 26 0.90 -14.60 -15.99
C GLY A 26 1.14 -14.09 -14.56
N ASP A 27 1.34 -12.79 -14.46
CA ASP A 27 1.63 -12.12 -13.18
C ASP A 27 0.40 -12.17 -12.27
N VAL A 28 0.52 -12.81 -11.11
CA VAL A 28 -0.51 -12.74 -10.07
C VAL A 28 -0.21 -11.53 -9.19
N LEU A 29 -1.16 -10.60 -9.16
CA LEU A 29 -1.17 -9.50 -8.20
C LEU A 29 -1.80 -9.99 -6.89
N ILE A 30 -0.97 -10.12 -5.86
CA ILE A 30 -1.41 -10.38 -4.50
C ILE A 30 -1.67 -9.01 -3.84
N ILE A 31 -2.88 -8.83 -3.32
CA ILE A 31 -3.30 -7.63 -2.59
C ILE A 31 -3.55 -8.02 -1.14
N GLU A 32 -2.77 -7.44 -0.22
CA GLU A 32 -2.90 -7.67 1.22
C GLU A 32 -3.25 -6.35 1.92
N GLU A 33 -4.35 -6.32 2.67
CA GLU A 33 -4.71 -5.18 3.51
C GLU A 33 -3.84 -5.20 4.78
N GLU A 34 -2.92 -4.25 4.90
CA GLU A 34 -1.98 -4.15 6.03
C GLU A 34 -2.56 -3.34 7.18
N GLY A 35 -3.53 -2.46 6.91
CA GLY A 35 -4.23 -1.73 7.95
C GLY A 35 -4.92 -0.45 7.48
N LYS A 36 -5.28 0.38 8.46
CA LYS A 36 -5.85 1.72 8.24
C LYS A 36 -4.83 2.76 8.64
N ILE A 37 -4.78 3.85 7.89
CA ILE A 37 -3.91 4.99 8.18
C ILE A 37 -4.76 6.20 8.50
N SER A 38 -4.34 6.99 9.48
CA SER A 38 -5.01 8.23 9.83
C SER A 38 -4.88 9.28 8.72
N GLU A 39 -5.85 10.19 8.66
CA GLU A 39 -5.82 11.29 7.67
C GLU A 39 -4.64 12.23 7.89
N GLU A 40 -4.24 12.43 9.16
CA GLU A 40 -3.06 13.20 9.53
C GLU A 40 -1.79 12.55 8.99
N ALA A 41 -1.61 11.24 9.18
CA ALA A 41 -0.47 10.51 8.64
C ALA A 41 -0.43 10.60 7.11
N VAL A 42 -1.57 10.44 6.43
CA VAL A 42 -1.63 10.58 4.97
C VAL A 42 -1.24 11.99 4.50
N ARG A 43 -1.71 13.03 5.18
CA ARG A 43 -1.32 14.41 4.87
C ARG A 43 0.18 14.62 4.98
N ILE A 44 0.79 14.17 6.08
CA ILE A 44 2.24 14.28 6.31
C ILE A 44 3.03 13.54 5.22
N ILE A 45 2.57 12.35 4.83
CA ILE A 45 3.19 11.58 3.74
C ILE A 45 3.04 12.33 2.42
N LYS A 46 1.85 12.83 2.08
CA LYS A 46 1.63 13.61 0.84
C LYS A 46 2.53 14.83 0.77
N GLU A 47 2.71 15.56 1.86
CA GLU A 47 3.61 16.71 1.95
C GLU A 47 5.06 16.31 1.67
N SER A 48 5.55 15.21 2.27
CA SER A 48 6.91 14.69 2.03
C SER A 48 7.13 14.29 0.56
N PHE A 49 6.15 13.65 -0.05
CA PHE A 49 6.19 13.23 -1.46
C PHE A 49 5.78 14.32 -2.45
N ARG A 50 5.46 15.53 -1.97
CA ARG A 50 4.95 16.66 -2.79
C ARG A 50 3.75 16.28 -3.66
N LEU A 51 2.89 15.42 -3.13
CA LEU A 51 1.63 15.02 -3.75
C LEU A 51 0.58 16.12 -3.55
N SER A 52 -0.35 16.25 -4.49
CA SER A 52 -1.44 17.20 -4.34
C SER A 52 -2.48 16.69 -3.33
N GLU A 53 -3.09 17.62 -2.59
CA GLU A 53 -4.14 17.32 -1.59
C GLU A 53 -5.28 16.46 -2.16
N GLY A 54 -5.67 16.71 -3.42
CA GLY A 54 -6.76 16.00 -4.10
C GLY A 54 -6.45 14.55 -4.51
N VAL A 55 -5.22 14.07 -4.33
CA VAL A 55 -4.85 12.68 -4.64
C VAL A 55 -5.59 11.74 -3.68
N LYS A 56 -6.39 10.82 -4.24
CA LYS A 56 -7.17 9.83 -3.48
C LYS A 56 -6.44 8.48 -3.32
N GLY A 57 -5.27 8.32 -3.91
CA GLY A 57 -4.41 7.18 -3.65
C GLY A 57 -3.04 7.33 -4.30
N PHE A 58 -2.03 6.72 -3.69
CA PHE A 58 -0.64 6.80 -4.15
C PHE A 58 0.14 5.57 -3.73
N ASP A 59 1.23 5.32 -4.47
CA ASP A 59 2.12 4.19 -4.26
C ASP A 59 3.40 4.63 -3.56
N ILE A 60 3.93 3.78 -2.68
CA ILE A 60 5.26 3.89 -2.10
C ILE A 60 6.04 2.65 -2.51
N GLU A 61 7.03 2.85 -3.38
CA GLU A 61 7.96 1.79 -3.77
C GLU A 61 9.07 1.61 -2.72
N VAL A 62 9.80 0.49 -2.79
CA VAL A 62 10.95 0.21 -1.90
C VAL A 62 11.97 1.35 -1.86
N LYS A 63 12.25 1.97 -3.01
CA LYS A 63 13.19 3.10 -3.14
C LYS A 63 12.74 4.35 -2.39
N ASP A 64 11.45 4.45 -2.09
CA ASP A 64 10.80 5.61 -1.50
C ASP A 64 10.61 5.46 0.02
N ILE A 65 10.83 4.26 0.57
CA ILE A 65 10.70 3.99 2.01
C ILE A 65 11.60 4.90 2.86
N MET A 66 12.82 5.17 2.40
CA MET A 66 13.75 6.06 3.11
C MET A 66 13.31 7.53 3.10
N LYS A 67 12.33 7.91 2.27
CA LYS A 67 11.75 9.27 2.20
C LYS A 67 10.52 9.41 3.11
N LEU A 68 10.05 8.32 3.72
CA LEU A 68 8.92 8.39 4.62
C LEU A 68 9.28 9.22 5.86
N PRO A 69 8.43 10.20 6.24
CA PRO A 69 8.65 11.04 7.41
C PRO A 69 8.29 10.31 8.71
N ILE A 70 8.89 9.14 8.96
CA ILE A 70 8.57 8.22 10.07
C ILE A 70 8.59 8.91 11.44
N GLY A 71 9.45 9.91 11.62
CA GLY A 71 9.56 10.67 12.87
C GLY A 71 8.38 11.61 13.14
N ASP A 72 7.69 12.06 12.09
CA ASP A 72 6.59 13.02 12.19
C ASP A 72 5.22 12.33 12.22
N LEU A 73 5.17 11.01 11.97
CA LEU A 73 3.94 10.24 11.96
C LEU A 73 3.43 9.94 13.39
N PRO A 74 2.10 9.90 13.59
CA PRO A 74 1.52 9.37 14.82
C PRO A 74 2.01 7.95 15.11
N GLU A 75 2.22 7.63 16.38
CA GLU A 75 2.85 6.38 16.81
C GLU A 75 2.16 5.12 16.27
N ALA A 76 0.82 5.07 16.30
CA ALA A 76 0.07 3.94 15.78
C ALA A 76 0.22 3.77 14.25
N ASP A 77 0.18 4.86 13.49
CA ASP A 77 0.34 4.82 12.02
C ASP A 77 1.77 4.46 11.63
N ARG A 78 2.74 4.96 12.41
CA ARG A 78 4.16 4.64 12.26
C ARG A 78 4.40 3.15 12.40
N GLU A 79 3.87 2.51 13.44
CA GLU A 79 4.03 1.07 13.65
C GLU A 79 3.46 0.27 12.48
N ILE A 80 2.25 0.61 12.02
CA ILE A 80 1.61 -0.05 10.88
C ILE A 80 2.46 0.08 9.61
N LEU A 81 2.95 1.29 9.32
CA LEU A 81 3.78 1.55 8.14
C LEU A 81 5.13 0.83 8.21
N LEU A 82 5.76 0.78 9.37
CA LEU A 82 7.03 0.06 9.56
C LEU A 82 6.83 -1.45 9.39
N GLN A 83 5.79 -2.03 10.00
CA GLN A 83 5.46 -3.44 9.82
C GLN A 83 5.14 -3.80 8.36
N ALA A 84 4.45 -2.92 7.65
CA ALA A 84 4.18 -3.10 6.23
C ALA A 84 5.46 -2.95 5.39
N ALA A 85 6.33 -2.01 5.74
CA ALA A 85 7.60 -1.77 5.06
C ALA A 85 8.61 -2.91 5.26
N GLU A 86 8.64 -3.56 6.42
CA GLU A 86 9.47 -4.74 6.68
C GLU A 86 9.12 -5.93 5.77
N LYS A 87 7.88 -6.01 5.27
CA LYS A 87 7.40 -7.05 4.37
C LYS A 87 7.61 -6.71 2.88
N LEU A 88 8.18 -5.55 2.57
CA LEU A 88 8.49 -5.16 1.19
C LEU A 88 9.74 -5.86 0.68
N ASP A 89 9.66 -6.23 -0.59
CA ASP A 89 10.74 -6.74 -1.41
C ASP A 89 10.75 -6.01 -2.76
N SER A 90 11.73 -6.31 -3.61
CA SER A 90 11.90 -5.64 -4.91
C SER A 90 10.72 -5.78 -5.88
N GLU A 91 9.78 -6.69 -5.61
CA GLU A 91 8.61 -6.99 -6.46
C GLU A 91 7.30 -6.53 -5.83
N SER A 92 7.38 -5.79 -4.71
CA SER A 92 6.23 -5.29 -3.99
C SER A 92 6.28 -3.79 -3.72
N LYS A 93 5.10 -3.22 -3.53
CA LYS A 93 4.89 -1.80 -3.23
C LYS A 93 3.76 -1.65 -2.21
N LEU A 94 3.79 -0.55 -1.47
CA LEU A 94 2.67 -0.15 -0.63
C LEU A 94 1.75 0.77 -1.43
N HIS A 95 0.45 0.63 -1.23
CA HIS A 95 -0.57 1.48 -1.82
C HIS A 95 -1.45 2.05 -0.71
N ILE A 96 -1.57 3.37 -0.66
CA ILE A 96 -2.48 4.04 0.27
C ILE A 96 -3.64 4.60 -0.54
N GLU A 97 -4.88 4.26 -0.17
CA GLU A 97 -6.09 4.68 -0.88
C GLU A 97 -7.16 5.22 0.07
N TYR A 98 -7.85 6.27 -0.36
CA TYR A 98 -9.03 6.81 0.30
C TYR A 98 -10.23 5.91 0.02
N HIS A 99 -10.60 5.13 1.02
CA HIS A 99 -11.81 4.33 0.99
C HIS A 99 -13.02 5.18 1.37
N CYS A 100 -13.73 5.69 0.36
CA CYS A 100 -15.03 6.30 0.56
C CYS A 100 -16.08 5.18 0.72
N GLN A 101 -16.53 4.91 1.96
CA GLN A 101 -17.77 4.16 2.14
C GLN A 101 -18.92 5.05 1.67
N LEU A 102 -19.51 4.74 0.52
CA LEU A 102 -20.81 5.27 0.14
C LEU A 102 -21.84 4.72 1.12
N SER A 103 -22.15 5.49 2.15
CA SER A 103 -23.34 5.29 2.97
C SER A 103 -24.55 5.64 2.11
N PHE A 104 -25.25 4.62 1.63
CA PHE A 104 -26.61 4.77 1.12
C PHE A 104 -27.53 4.79 2.33
N ASP A 105 -27.93 5.99 2.75
CA ASP A 105 -29.09 6.20 3.64
C ASP A 105 -30.40 5.88 2.90
#